data_AF-A0A935V0E1-F1
#
_entry.id   AF-A0A935V0E1-F1
#
_cell.length_a   1.000
_cell.length_b   1.000
_cell.length_c   1.000
_cell.angle_alpha   90.00
_cell.angle_beta   90.00
_cell.angle_gamma   90.00
#
_symmetry.space_group_name_H-M   'P 1'
#
loop_
_entity.id
_entity.type
_entity.pdbx_description
1 polymer ?
#
loop_
_entity_poly.entity_id
_entity_poly.type
_entity_poly.pdbx_seq_one_letter_code
_entity_poly.pdbx_strand_id
1 'polypeptide(L)'
;MRFASLVLLLTSCLTTREEYDALVLRALDGDGDGFFALEHDGSDCDDEDAAVHPDAREVCDLQDNDCDGQQDEGFTVVWYLDADGDGYGDPASPFEGCTPPARYVNRAEDCDDTDPNLHPGTLWYYDVDRDGYGIQTPKKYACEPPDGYARLLGDCDDYDADIYPGADEPCDEDVDYNCDGETGYSDGDGDGVPACEDCDDTRDDVGPDAAERCDALDNDCDSDVDEGVKLSFFRDLDGDAYGDALTSQQACEAPIGWVDDDTDCDDTDALVSPGQEEYFEEKSDAGSWDYNCDGQNEKRYGEQGGLYHDEDRSLPG
;
A
#
# COMPACT_ATOMS: atom_id res chain seq x y z
N MET A 1 -4.41 -9.87 -100.54
CA MET A 1 -5.76 -10.18 -100.02
C MET A 1 -5.69 -10.19 -98.50
N ARG A 2 -6.44 -9.28 -97.86
CA ARG A 2 -7.18 -9.42 -96.59
C ARG A 2 -6.51 -9.94 -95.29
N PHE A 3 -6.51 -9.03 -94.27
CA PHE A 3 -6.75 -9.18 -92.80
C PHE A 3 -5.78 -10.10 -91.99
N ALA A 4 -5.37 -9.88 -90.73
CA ALA A 4 -5.89 -9.20 -89.52
C ALA A 4 -4.68 -8.91 -88.54
N SER A 5 -4.59 -7.81 -87.78
CA SER A 5 -5.26 -7.39 -86.52
C SER A 5 -4.79 -8.10 -85.22
N LEU A 6 -4.13 -7.36 -84.29
CA LEU A 6 -4.13 -7.49 -82.79
C LEU A 6 -3.17 -6.42 -82.20
N VAL A 7 -3.54 -5.26 -81.63
CA VAL A 7 -4.36 -4.81 -80.47
C VAL A 7 -3.77 -5.12 -79.07
N LEU A 8 -3.29 -4.08 -78.37
CA LEU A 8 -3.46 -3.75 -76.91
C LEU A 8 -2.70 -2.43 -76.60
N LEU A 9 -3.34 -1.24 -76.46
CA LEU A 9 -3.95 -0.59 -75.26
C LEU A 9 -2.89 -0.16 -74.22
N LEU A 10 -2.67 1.14 -73.95
CA LEU A 10 -3.49 2.12 -73.19
C LEU A 10 -3.06 3.58 -73.56
N THR A 11 -3.88 4.53 -74.03
CA THR A 11 -4.73 5.53 -73.29
C THR A 11 -4.12 5.94 -71.94
N SER A 12 -3.84 7.19 -71.53
CA SER A 12 -4.33 8.54 -71.86
C SER A 12 -3.65 9.53 -70.87
N CYS A 13 -3.26 10.74 -71.27
CA CYS A 13 -3.48 11.95 -70.44
C CYS A 13 -3.20 13.23 -71.23
N LEU A 14 -4.27 13.97 -71.54
CA LEU A 14 -4.20 15.39 -71.84
C LEU A 14 -4.05 16.11 -70.50
N THR A 15 -3.08 17.01 -70.38
CA THR A 15 -3.20 18.15 -69.46
C THR A 15 -2.96 19.42 -70.28
N THR A 16 -3.97 20.28 -70.33
CA THR A 16 -3.89 21.62 -70.91
C THR A 16 -3.07 22.53 -69.99
N ARG A 17 -2.53 23.65 -70.50
CA ARG A 17 -1.78 24.62 -69.67
C ARG A 17 -2.61 25.13 -68.49
N GLU A 18 -3.91 25.29 -68.68
CA GLU A 18 -4.86 25.66 -67.63
C GLU A 18 -5.03 24.54 -66.59
N GLU A 19 -5.04 23.27 -66.98
CA GLU A 19 -5.04 22.14 -66.04
C GLU A 19 -3.72 22.01 -65.28
N TYR A 20 -2.58 22.36 -65.89
CA TYR A 20 -1.28 22.38 -65.23
C TYR A 20 -1.16 23.55 -64.24
N ASP A 21 -1.60 24.76 -64.61
CA ASP A 21 -1.61 25.93 -63.72
C ASP A 21 -2.59 25.73 -62.54
N ALA A 22 -3.75 25.10 -62.78
CA ALA A 22 -4.67 24.72 -61.71
C ALA A 22 -4.11 23.61 -60.80
N LEU A 23 -3.31 22.68 -61.36
CA LEU A 23 -2.60 21.68 -60.57
C LEU A 23 -1.50 22.30 -59.71
N VAL A 24 -0.81 23.32 -60.24
CA VAL A 24 0.22 24.06 -59.53
C VAL A 24 -0.39 24.90 -58.42
N LEU A 25 -1.48 25.62 -58.67
CA LEU A 25 -2.18 26.38 -57.63
C LEU A 25 -2.71 25.49 -56.50
N ARG A 26 -3.26 24.30 -56.81
CA ARG A 26 -3.65 23.29 -55.81
C ARG A 26 -2.49 22.62 -55.07
N ALA A 27 -1.28 22.72 -55.60
CA ALA A 27 -0.09 22.17 -54.95
C ALA A 27 0.67 23.25 -54.17
N LEU A 28 0.21 24.51 -54.23
CA LEU A 28 0.76 25.63 -53.48
C LEU A 28 -0.12 26.04 -52.30
N ASP A 29 -1.39 25.63 -52.34
CA ASP A 29 -2.49 25.84 -51.37
C ASP A 29 -3.24 24.49 -51.31
N GLY A 30 -2.71 23.58 -50.49
CA GLY A 30 -3.07 22.16 -50.46
C GLY A 30 -4.44 21.90 -49.85
N ASP A 31 -4.83 22.70 -48.87
CA ASP A 31 -6.08 22.59 -48.13
C ASP A 31 -7.18 23.58 -48.59
N GLY A 32 -6.82 24.60 -49.37
CA GLY A 32 -7.74 25.55 -49.97
C GLY A 32 -8.17 26.70 -49.06
N ASP A 33 -7.38 27.03 -48.03
CA ASP A 33 -7.66 28.10 -47.07
C ASP A 33 -7.30 29.52 -47.60
N GLY A 34 -6.55 29.58 -48.71
CA GLY A 34 -6.12 30.80 -49.37
C GLY A 34 -4.74 31.32 -48.95
N PHE A 35 -4.02 30.57 -48.12
CA PHE A 35 -2.61 30.77 -47.80
C PHE A 35 -1.77 29.76 -48.59
N PHE A 36 -0.45 30.00 -48.66
CA PHE A 36 0.46 29.12 -49.39
C PHE A 36 1.42 28.45 -48.43
N ALA A 37 1.77 27.20 -48.70
CA ALA A 37 2.73 26.43 -47.91
C ALA A 37 4.07 27.16 -47.69
N LEU A 38 4.65 27.03 -46.50
CA LEU A 38 6.00 27.53 -46.17
C LEU A 38 7.09 27.02 -47.13
N GLU A 39 6.99 25.79 -47.64
CA GLU A 39 7.97 25.22 -48.59
C GLU A 39 8.00 25.91 -49.96
N HIS A 40 7.02 26.79 -50.19
CA HIS A 40 6.85 27.56 -51.40
C HIS A 40 6.91 29.08 -51.14
N ASP A 41 7.67 29.49 -50.12
CA ASP A 41 7.82 30.89 -49.67
C ASP A 41 6.48 31.53 -49.23
N GLY A 42 5.51 30.70 -48.85
CA GLY A 42 4.23 31.11 -48.29
C GLY A 42 4.29 31.34 -46.77
N SER A 43 3.12 31.37 -46.13
CA SER A 43 2.96 31.66 -44.70
C SER A 43 2.10 30.64 -43.96
N ASP A 44 1.56 29.65 -44.67
CA ASP A 44 0.82 28.55 -44.10
C ASP A 44 1.79 27.49 -43.55
N CYS A 45 1.65 27.24 -42.25
CA CYS A 45 2.46 26.30 -41.51
C CYS A 45 1.94 24.85 -41.55
N ASP A 46 0.70 24.60 -42.00
CA ASP A 46 0.14 23.27 -42.24
C ASP A 46 -0.81 23.24 -43.46
N ASP A 47 -0.21 23.09 -44.65
CA ASP A 47 -0.89 23.06 -45.98
C ASP A 47 -1.81 21.82 -46.19
N GLU A 48 -2.08 21.04 -45.14
CA GLU A 48 -3.05 19.94 -45.12
C GLU A 48 -4.29 20.25 -44.24
N ASP A 49 -4.30 21.33 -43.45
CA ASP A 49 -5.39 21.70 -42.53
C ASP A 49 -5.80 23.17 -42.62
N ALA A 50 -6.94 23.41 -43.30
CA ALA A 50 -7.47 24.75 -43.54
C ALA A 50 -7.91 25.54 -42.28
N ALA A 51 -7.76 24.96 -41.08
CA ALA A 51 -7.90 25.65 -39.80
C ALA A 51 -6.60 26.25 -39.26
N VAL A 52 -5.45 25.96 -39.88
CA VAL A 52 -4.11 26.35 -39.43
C VAL A 52 -3.52 27.32 -40.46
N HIS A 53 -3.56 28.62 -40.18
CA HIS A 53 -3.11 29.66 -41.10
C HIS A 53 -2.95 31.03 -40.44
N PRO A 54 -2.21 31.98 -41.02
CA PRO A 54 -1.93 33.31 -40.44
C PRO A 54 -3.09 34.18 -39.92
N ASP A 55 -4.31 33.88 -40.36
CA ASP A 55 -5.53 34.60 -39.97
C ASP A 55 -6.45 33.75 -39.07
N ALA A 56 -6.00 32.54 -38.71
CA ALA A 56 -6.72 31.66 -37.82
C ALA A 56 -6.71 32.24 -36.40
N ARG A 57 -7.54 31.65 -35.54
CA ARG A 57 -7.55 31.98 -34.12
C ARG A 57 -7.00 30.77 -33.38
N GLU A 58 -6.06 31.02 -32.48
CA GLU A 58 -5.59 30.02 -31.53
C GLU A 58 -6.74 29.29 -30.83
N VAL A 59 -6.59 27.97 -30.77
CA VAL A 59 -7.41 27.07 -29.96
C VAL A 59 -6.48 26.23 -29.10
N CYS A 60 -6.95 25.83 -27.94
CA CYS A 60 -6.14 25.11 -26.96
C CYS A 60 -5.92 23.64 -27.36
N ASP A 61 -5.03 23.38 -28.31
CA ASP A 61 -4.77 22.06 -28.86
C ASP A 61 -3.27 21.73 -29.06
N LEU A 62 -2.37 22.61 -28.57
CA LEU A 62 -0.91 22.48 -28.68
C LEU A 62 -0.39 22.64 -30.12
N GLN A 63 -1.21 23.18 -31.03
CA GLN A 63 -0.83 23.57 -32.37
C GLN A 63 -0.60 25.09 -32.43
N ASP A 64 0.30 25.53 -33.30
CA ASP A 64 0.38 26.93 -33.73
C ASP A 64 -0.68 27.08 -34.82
N ASN A 65 -1.88 27.57 -34.47
CA ASN A 65 -2.98 27.66 -35.43
C ASN A 65 -2.84 28.90 -36.29
N ASP A 66 -2.30 29.99 -35.77
CA ASP A 66 -2.17 31.27 -36.47
C ASP A 66 -0.80 31.49 -37.14
N CYS A 67 0.05 30.46 -37.14
CA CYS A 67 1.36 30.43 -37.78
C CYS A 67 2.29 31.61 -37.39
N ASP A 68 2.13 32.17 -36.18
CA ASP A 68 2.98 33.27 -35.69
C ASP A 68 4.31 32.78 -35.07
N GLY A 69 4.45 31.46 -34.90
CA GLY A 69 5.61 30.80 -34.31
C GLY A 69 5.50 30.55 -32.80
N GLN A 70 4.34 30.81 -32.21
CA GLN A 70 3.97 30.45 -30.83
C GLN A 70 2.83 29.43 -30.86
N GLN A 71 2.63 28.71 -29.76
CA GLN A 71 1.55 27.73 -29.63
C GLN A 71 0.62 28.20 -28.52
N ASP A 72 -0.68 28.17 -28.77
CA ASP A 72 -1.75 28.49 -27.84
C ASP A 72 -1.58 29.86 -27.13
N GLU A 73 -0.99 30.86 -27.77
CA GLU A 73 -0.77 32.15 -27.11
C GLU A 73 -2.08 32.87 -26.78
N GLY A 74 -2.09 33.60 -25.66
CA GLY A 74 -3.31 34.22 -25.14
C GLY A 74 -4.26 33.26 -24.41
N PHE A 75 -3.97 31.95 -24.35
CA PHE A 75 -4.65 31.00 -23.46
C PHE A 75 -3.83 30.76 -22.18
N THR A 76 -4.12 31.56 -21.16
CA THR A 76 -3.55 31.37 -19.82
C THR A 76 -4.65 30.97 -18.85
N VAL A 77 -4.75 29.66 -18.56
CA VAL A 77 -5.53 29.13 -17.45
C VAL A 77 -4.56 28.80 -16.32
N VAL A 78 -4.92 29.17 -15.09
CA VAL A 78 -4.17 28.77 -13.90
C VAL A 78 -4.79 27.48 -13.38
N TRP A 79 -3.96 26.46 -13.25
CA TRP A 79 -4.29 25.17 -12.67
C TRP A 79 -3.54 25.00 -11.35
N TYR A 80 -4.06 24.18 -10.45
CA TYR A 80 -3.53 23.95 -9.11
C TYR A 80 -3.35 22.45 -8.90
N LEU A 81 -2.24 22.06 -8.30
CA LEU A 81 -1.99 20.65 -7.97
C LEU A 81 -3.08 20.17 -7.00
N ASP A 82 -3.65 19.01 -7.31
CA ASP A 82 -4.64 18.29 -6.51
C ASP A 82 -3.95 17.01 -5.96
N ALA A 83 -3.30 17.17 -4.81
CA ALA A 83 -2.40 16.17 -4.27
C ALA A 83 -3.10 15.06 -3.47
N ASP A 84 -4.38 15.22 -3.13
CA ASP A 84 -5.19 14.19 -2.48
C ASP A 84 -6.34 13.63 -3.35
N GLY A 85 -6.68 14.31 -4.45
CA GLY A 85 -7.64 13.85 -5.46
C GLY A 85 -9.09 14.26 -5.22
N ASP A 86 -9.36 15.29 -4.41
CA ASP A 86 -10.72 15.72 -4.08
C ASP A 86 -11.36 16.71 -5.08
N GLY A 87 -10.57 17.21 -6.04
CA GLY A 87 -11.01 18.12 -7.09
C GLY A 87 -10.90 19.61 -6.75
N TYR A 88 -10.29 19.94 -5.62
CA TYR A 88 -9.70 21.23 -5.26
C TYR A 88 -8.17 21.10 -5.36
N GLY A 89 -7.47 22.22 -5.46
CA GLY A 89 -6.02 22.19 -5.55
C GLY A 89 -5.35 23.32 -4.80
N ASP A 90 -4.09 23.11 -4.48
CA ASP A 90 -3.27 23.99 -3.66
C ASP A 90 -2.98 25.34 -4.36
N PRO A 91 -3.47 26.47 -3.83
CA PRO A 91 -3.20 27.80 -4.38
C PRO A 91 -1.72 28.20 -4.34
N ALA A 92 -0.90 27.53 -3.52
CA ALA A 92 0.55 27.72 -3.47
C ALA A 92 1.32 26.92 -4.54
N SER A 93 0.64 26.03 -5.27
CA SER A 93 1.21 25.19 -6.33
C SER A 93 0.59 25.45 -7.71
N PRO A 94 0.61 26.70 -8.22
CA PRO A 94 0.00 27.03 -9.51
C PRO A 94 0.84 26.54 -10.69
N PHE A 95 0.16 26.16 -11.76
CA PHE A 95 0.69 25.91 -13.10
C PHE A 95 -0.11 26.73 -14.11
N GLU A 96 0.56 27.58 -14.87
CA GLU A 96 -0.05 28.33 -15.96
C GLU A 96 0.12 27.57 -17.27
N GLY A 97 -0.98 27.28 -17.94
CA GLY A 97 -0.94 26.60 -19.23
C GLY A 97 -2.32 26.38 -19.82
N CYS A 98 -2.33 26.00 -21.08
CA CYS A 98 -3.57 25.79 -21.82
C CYS A 98 -4.33 24.56 -21.30
N THR A 99 -3.62 23.43 -21.19
CA THR A 99 -4.13 22.16 -20.66
C THR A 99 -3.54 21.85 -19.29
N PRO A 100 -4.29 21.23 -18.36
CA PRO A 100 -3.75 20.84 -17.07
C PRO A 100 -2.76 19.68 -17.23
N PRO A 101 -1.65 19.68 -16.49
CA PRO A 101 -0.89 18.46 -16.24
C PRO A 101 -1.76 17.44 -15.50
N ALA A 102 -1.31 16.17 -15.46
CA ALA A 102 -1.99 15.17 -14.64
C ALA A 102 -2.05 15.63 -13.18
N ARG A 103 -3.23 15.46 -12.55
CA ARG A 103 -3.50 15.84 -11.16
C ARG A 103 -3.52 17.35 -10.90
N TYR A 104 -3.87 18.15 -11.90
CA TYR A 104 -4.11 19.58 -11.73
C TYR A 104 -5.57 19.91 -12.02
N VAL A 105 -6.16 20.80 -11.22
CA VAL A 105 -7.55 21.26 -11.33
C VAL A 105 -7.62 22.77 -11.38
N ASN A 106 -8.75 23.34 -11.83
CA ASN A 106 -8.94 24.79 -11.95
C ASN A 106 -9.67 25.41 -10.75
N ARG A 107 -9.69 24.70 -9.61
CA ARG A 107 -10.21 25.18 -8.32
C ARG A 107 -9.03 25.32 -7.37
N ALA A 108 -8.85 26.52 -6.83
CA ALA A 108 -7.66 26.90 -6.06
C ALA A 108 -7.91 26.89 -4.56
N GLU A 109 -9.08 26.45 -4.13
CA GLU A 109 -9.59 26.71 -2.80
C GLU A 109 -9.36 25.54 -1.84
N ASP A 110 -8.39 24.67 -2.11
CA ASP A 110 -8.10 23.57 -1.19
C ASP A 110 -7.62 24.10 0.17
N CYS A 111 -8.19 23.54 1.23
CA CYS A 111 -7.86 23.90 2.60
C CYS A 111 -6.66 23.10 3.12
N ASP A 112 -6.52 21.83 2.70
CA ASP A 112 -5.42 20.93 3.02
C ASP A 112 -5.29 19.87 1.91
N ASP A 113 -4.41 20.14 0.95
CA ASP A 113 -4.11 19.31 -0.25
C ASP A 113 -3.51 17.92 0.08
N THR A 114 -3.50 17.53 1.36
CA THR A 114 -3.10 16.20 1.83
C THR A 114 -4.24 15.40 2.48
N ASP A 115 -5.41 16.00 2.73
CA ASP A 115 -6.60 15.35 3.26
C ASP A 115 -7.81 15.53 2.31
N PRO A 116 -8.18 14.47 1.56
CA PRO A 116 -9.26 14.57 0.55
C PRO A 116 -10.66 14.78 1.15
N ASN A 117 -10.76 14.87 2.48
CA ASN A 117 -11.99 15.18 3.20
C ASN A 117 -12.00 16.62 3.75
N LEU A 118 -10.97 17.43 3.49
CA LEU A 118 -10.80 18.78 4.03
C LEU A 118 -10.64 19.84 2.93
N HIS A 119 -11.77 20.25 2.39
CA HIS A 119 -11.91 21.24 1.33
C HIS A 119 -13.08 22.21 1.63
N PRO A 120 -13.35 23.24 0.81
CA PRO A 120 -14.44 24.19 1.08
C PRO A 120 -15.84 23.57 1.07
N GLY A 121 -15.95 22.36 0.51
CA GLY A 121 -17.15 21.54 0.53
C GLY A 121 -17.26 20.62 1.74
N THR A 122 -16.28 20.63 2.65
CA THR A 122 -16.29 19.86 3.89
C THR A 122 -17.43 20.34 4.77
N LEU A 123 -18.17 19.36 5.26
CA LEU A 123 -19.43 19.58 5.96
C LEU A 123 -19.24 19.36 7.45
N TRP A 124 -19.75 20.31 8.22
CA TRP A 124 -19.67 20.37 9.67
C TRP A 124 -21.08 20.36 10.25
N TYR A 125 -21.30 19.53 11.27
CA TYR A 125 -22.58 19.30 11.94
C TYR A 125 -22.60 20.01 13.28
N TYR A 126 -23.74 20.60 13.67
CA TYR A 126 -23.81 21.27 14.96
C TYR A 126 -23.65 20.24 16.07
N ASP A 127 -22.73 20.51 16.98
CA ASP A 127 -22.30 19.62 18.04
C ASP A 127 -22.62 20.35 19.37
N VAL A 128 -23.53 19.76 20.12
CA VAL A 128 -24.23 20.43 21.23
C VAL A 128 -23.48 20.22 22.55
N ASP A 129 -22.97 19.02 22.77
CA ASP A 129 -22.30 18.58 24.01
C ASP A 129 -20.78 18.43 23.87
N ARG A 130 -20.25 18.46 22.64
CA ARG A 130 -18.82 18.57 22.26
C ARG A 130 -18.04 17.27 22.36
N ASP A 131 -18.68 16.17 22.02
CA ASP A 131 -18.10 14.83 21.90
C ASP A 131 -17.35 14.62 20.56
N GLY A 132 -17.63 15.43 19.53
CA GLY A 132 -17.10 15.27 18.18
C GLY A 132 -18.02 14.57 17.18
N TYR A 133 -19.26 14.27 17.57
CA TYR A 133 -20.36 13.96 16.68
C TYR A 133 -21.38 15.10 16.69
N GLY A 134 -22.26 15.15 15.69
CA GLY A 134 -23.22 16.22 15.61
C GLY A 134 -24.47 15.85 14.86
N ILE A 135 -25.40 16.79 14.83
CA ILE A 135 -26.72 16.61 14.23
C ILE A 135 -26.79 17.08 12.78
N GLN A 136 -27.68 16.43 12.03
CA GLN A 136 -27.94 16.74 10.61
C GLN A 136 -28.25 18.22 10.34
N THR A 137 -28.89 18.91 11.29
CA THR A 137 -29.26 20.32 11.15
C THR A 137 -29.21 21.07 12.47
N PRO A 138 -28.59 22.26 12.53
CA PRO A 138 -27.95 22.97 11.42
C PRO A 138 -26.59 22.36 11.02
N LYS A 139 -26.21 22.54 9.76
CA LYS A 139 -24.89 22.16 9.23
C LYS A 139 -24.27 23.28 8.40
N LYS A 140 -22.94 23.30 8.30
CA LYS A 140 -22.15 24.35 7.62
C LYS A 140 -21.11 23.73 6.68
N TYR A 141 -20.70 24.50 5.68
CA TYR A 141 -19.56 24.18 4.82
C TYR A 141 -18.41 25.12 5.17
N ALA A 142 -17.22 24.58 5.45
CA ALA A 142 -16.05 25.38 5.82
C ALA A 142 -14.76 24.56 5.73
N CYS A 143 -13.65 25.26 5.50
CA CYS A 143 -12.28 24.71 5.62
C CYS A 143 -11.90 24.41 7.07
N GLU A 144 -12.32 25.26 8.00
CA GLU A 144 -11.98 25.15 9.42
C GLU A 144 -13.23 24.77 10.21
N PRO A 145 -13.09 23.98 11.30
CA PRO A 145 -14.19 23.66 12.20
C PRO A 145 -14.86 24.94 12.72
N PRO A 146 -16.13 25.19 12.40
CA PRO A 146 -16.87 26.27 13.03
C PRO A 146 -17.03 26.00 14.53
N ASP A 147 -17.03 27.06 15.36
CA ASP A 147 -17.25 26.91 16.81
C ASP A 147 -18.57 26.20 17.12
N GLY A 148 -18.48 25.11 17.90
CA GLY A 148 -19.60 24.22 18.27
C GLY A 148 -20.08 23.33 17.12
N TYR A 149 -19.20 22.92 16.21
CA TYR A 149 -19.53 21.97 15.14
C TYR A 149 -18.48 20.86 15.07
N ALA A 150 -18.93 19.65 14.77
CA ALA A 150 -18.10 18.48 14.56
C ALA A 150 -18.10 17.98 13.12
N ARG A 151 -17.12 17.15 12.78
CA ARG A 151 -16.98 16.57 11.44
C ARG A 151 -17.83 15.31 11.27
N LEU A 152 -18.01 14.56 12.36
CA LEU A 152 -18.78 13.33 12.36
C LEU A 152 -20.25 13.62 12.66
N LEU A 153 -21.08 12.65 12.32
CA LEU A 153 -22.53 12.73 12.33
C LEU A 153 -23.06 11.43 12.91
N GLY A 154 -24.19 11.49 13.60
CA GLY A 154 -24.87 10.28 14.08
C GLY A 154 -24.81 10.10 15.59
N ASP A 155 -24.53 11.18 16.32
CA ASP A 155 -24.81 11.27 17.75
C ASP A 155 -26.24 10.79 18.06
N CYS A 156 -26.36 9.86 19.01
CA CYS A 156 -27.64 9.32 19.45
C CYS A 156 -28.21 10.03 20.69
N ASP A 157 -27.42 10.80 21.44
CA ASP A 157 -27.89 11.73 22.46
C ASP A 157 -27.09 13.04 22.48
N ASP A 158 -27.56 14.02 21.70
CA ASP A 158 -26.96 15.36 21.54
C ASP A 158 -26.83 16.21 22.83
N TYR A 159 -27.12 15.67 24.00
CA TYR A 159 -26.98 16.37 25.28
C TYR A 159 -26.06 15.66 26.26
N ASP A 160 -25.49 14.52 25.88
CA ASP A 160 -24.61 13.70 26.70
C ASP A 160 -23.35 13.31 25.93
N ALA A 161 -22.24 14.00 26.22
CA ALA A 161 -20.98 13.83 25.51
C ALA A 161 -20.32 12.46 25.73
N ASP A 162 -20.86 11.62 26.63
CA ASP A 162 -20.40 10.25 26.82
C ASP A 162 -21.11 9.27 25.86
N ILE A 163 -22.23 9.65 25.23
CA ILE A 163 -23.06 8.79 24.35
C ILE A 163 -22.88 9.19 22.88
N TYR A 164 -22.11 8.40 22.13
CA TYR A 164 -21.81 8.68 20.74
C TYR A 164 -21.30 7.45 19.98
N PRO A 165 -21.34 7.44 18.64
CA PRO A 165 -20.90 6.28 17.86
C PRO A 165 -19.48 5.81 18.20
N GLY A 166 -19.37 4.58 18.72
CA GLY A 166 -18.11 3.97 19.13
C GLY A 166 -17.56 4.43 20.49
N ALA A 167 -18.39 5.02 21.36
CA ALA A 167 -18.05 5.21 22.76
C ALA A 167 -17.81 3.87 23.48
N ASP A 168 -17.05 3.89 24.58
CA ASP A 168 -16.89 2.71 25.44
C ASP A 168 -18.18 2.45 26.22
N GLU A 169 -18.63 1.19 26.28
CA GLU A 169 -19.85 0.81 27.01
C GLU A 169 -19.54 0.39 28.46
N PRO A 170 -20.00 1.14 29.47
CA PRO A 170 -19.75 0.79 30.85
C PRO A 170 -20.66 -0.34 31.35
N CYS A 171 -20.11 -1.18 32.23
CA CYS A 171 -20.82 -2.27 32.90
C CYS A 171 -21.71 -1.81 34.09
N ASP A 172 -22.24 -0.58 34.13
CA ASP A 172 -23.00 -0.06 35.28
C ASP A 172 -24.47 0.35 34.99
N GLU A 173 -24.85 0.50 33.72
CA GLU A 173 -26.24 0.69 33.29
C GLU A 173 -26.60 0.15 31.89
N ASP A 174 -27.89 -0.12 31.69
CA ASP A 174 -28.48 -0.61 30.43
C ASP A 174 -28.77 0.58 29.49
N VAL A 175 -27.70 1.20 29.00
CA VAL A 175 -27.69 2.32 28.05
C VAL A 175 -26.77 1.94 26.90
N ASP A 176 -27.24 2.18 25.67
CA ASP A 176 -26.45 2.05 24.43
C ASP A 176 -25.60 3.32 24.29
N TYR A 177 -24.36 3.24 24.75
CA TYR A 177 -23.42 4.38 24.73
C TYR A 177 -22.82 4.57 23.34
N ASN A 178 -22.68 3.50 22.57
CA ASN A 178 -21.93 3.47 21.32
C ASN A 178 -22.81 3.59 20.06
N CYS A 179 -24.13 3.74 20.25
CA CYS A 179 -25.17 3.87 19.24
C CYS A 179 -25.28 2.69 18.25
N ASP A 180 -24.85 1.47 18.63
CA ASP A 180 -24.87 0.29 17.75
C ASP A 180 -26.17 -0.53 17.85
N GLY A 181 -27.00 -0.24 18.85
CA GLY A 181 -28.28 -0.86 19.10
C GLY A 181 -28.26 -2.03 20.09
N GLU A 182 -27.10 -2.42 20.59
CA GLU A 182 -26.93 -3.30 21.75
C GLU A 182 -26.49 -2.46 22.97
N THR A 183 -26.38 -3.09 24.13
CA THR A 183 -25.85 -2.44 25.33
C THR A 183 -24.71 -3.26 25.90
N GLY A 184 -23.79 -2.64 26.62
CA GLY A 184 -22.71 -3.34 27.33
C GLY A 184 -23.18 -4.39 28.34
N TYR A 185 -24.49 -4.45 28.65
CA TYR A 185 -25.13 -5.45 29.51
C TYR A 185 -25.70 -6.66 28.77
N SER A 186 -25.69 -6.64 27.44
CA SER A 186 -26.07 -7.79 26.63
C SER A 186 -25.11 -8.95 26.89
N ASP A 187 -25.63 -10.17 26.75
CA ASP A 187 -24.90 -11.44 26.89
C ASP A 187 -25.20 -12.20 25.60
N GLY A 188 -24.40 -11.90 24.57
CA GLY A 188 -24.68 -12.22 23.18
C GLY A 188 -24.59 -13.71 22.88
N ASP A 189 -23.68 -14.41 23.55
CA ASP A 189 -23.43 -15.84 23.39
C ASP A 189 -24.06 -16.72 24.50
N GLY A 190 -24.46 -16.12 25.62
CA GLY A 190 -25.14 -16.80 26.72
C GLY A 190 -24.21 -17.49 27.72
N ASP A 191 -22.94 -17.11 27.80
CA ASP A 191 -21.98 -17.65 28.77
C ASP A 191 -22.16 -17.05 30.19
N GLY A 192 -22.88 -15.92 30.28
CA GLY A 192 -23.20 -15.21 31.52
C GLY A 192 -22.22 -14.09 31.90
N VAL A 193 -21.28 -13.75 31.02
CA VAL A 193 -20.45 -12.55 31.03
C VAL A 193 -21.13 -11.49 30.15
N PRO A 194 -21.26 -10.25 30.61
CA PRO A 194 -21.82 -9.18 29.77
C PRO A 194 -20.79 -8.69 28.75
N ALA A 195 -21.26 -8.19 27.60
CA ALA A 195 -20.46 -7.70 26.48
C ALA A 195 -19.37 -6.68 26.86
N CYS A 196 -19.55 -5.91 27.93
CA CYS A 196 -18.56 -4.95 28.42
C CYS A 196 -17.39 -5.58 29.20
N GLU A 197 -17.54 -6.83 29.68
CA GLU A 197 -16.47 -7.63 30.31
C GLU A 197 -15.95 -8.73 29.38
N ASP A 198 -16.64 -9.00 28.25
CA ASP A 198 -16.29 -9.98 27.25
C ASP A 198 -15.63 -9.33 26.02
N CYS A 199 -14.42 -9.78 25.68
CA CYS A 199 -13.67 -9.29 24.54
C CYS A 199 -14.18 -9.84 23.18
N ASP A 200 -15.02 -10.87 23.17
CA ASP A 200 -15.78 -11.34 22.00
C ASP A 200 -17.13 -11.97 22.44
N ASP A 201 -18.12 -11.11 22.71
CA ASP A 201 -19.51 -11.45 23.12
C ASP A 201 -20.31 -12.29 22.10
N THR A 202 -19.66 -12.80 21.05
CA THR A 202 -20.22 -13.74 20.09
C THR A 202 -19.76 -15.18 20.32
N ARG A 203 -18.92 -15.43 21.33
CA ARG A 203 -18.21 -16.69 21.56
C ARG A 203 -18.20 -17.13 23.02
N ASP A 204 -19.01 -18.13 23.32
CA ASP A 204 -19.15 -18.75 24.65
C ASP A 204 -17.88 -19.44 25.23
N ASP A 205 -16.75 -19.36 24.52
CA ASP A 205 -15.44 -19.84 24.94
C ASP A 205 -14.38 -18.74 25.12
N VAL A 206 -14.80 -17.47 25.08
CA VAL A 206 -14.03 -16.26 25.36
C VAL A 206 -14.71 -15.53 26.52
N GLY A 207 -13.93 -14.93 27.44
CA GLY A 207 -14.42 -14.20 28.60
C GLY A 207 -13.47 -14.28 29.81
N PRO A 208 -13.55 -13.37 30.80
CA PRO A 208 -12.54 -13.18 31.87
C PRO A 208 -12.12 -14.40 32.71
N ASP A 209 -12.96 -15.44 32.74
CA ASP A 209 -12.71 -16.68 33.48
C ASP A 209 -12.46 -17.90 32.54
N ALA A 210 -12.35 -17.66 31.23
CA ALA A 210 -12.03 -18.68 30.25
C ALA A 210 -10.59 -19.18 30.43
N ALA A 211 -10.30 -20.34 29.84
CA ALA A 211 -8.95 -20.88 29.86
C ALA A 211 -8.31 -20.66 28.49
N GLU A 212 -7.13 -20.05 28.50
CA GLU A 212 -6.31 -19.86 27.32
C GLU A 212 -6.12 -21.12 26.49
N ARG A 213 -6.08 -20.91 25.18
CA ARG A 213 -5.81 -21.91 24.16
C ARG A 213 -4.84 -21.33 23.17
N CYS A 214 -4.02 -22.19 22.60
CA CYS A 214 -3.14 -21.82 21.50
C CYS A 214 -3.94 -21.70 20.17
N ASP A 215 -4.77 -20.67 20.07
CA ASP A 215 -5.60 -20.37 18.89
C ASP A 215 -5.47 -18.92 18.38
N ALA A 216 -4.50 -18.18 18.94
CA ALA A 216 -4.20 -16.78 18.63
C ALA A 216 -5.35 -15.81 18.99
N LEU A 217 -6.22 -16.22 19.91
CA LEU A 217 -7.20 -15.37 20.56
C LEU A 217 -6.75 -15.10 21.99
N ASP A 218 -7.18 -13.96 22.52
CA ASP A 218 -7.19 -13.69 23.95
C ASP A 218 -8.47 -14.34 24.48
N ASN A 219 -8.39 -15.53 25.06
CA ASN A 219 -9.59 -16.23 25.51
C ASN A 219 -10.05 -15.69 26.85
N ASP A 220 -9.14 -15.29 27.75
CA ASP A 220 -9.46 -14.82 29.09
C ASP A 220 -9.54 -13.29 29.24
N CYS A 221 -9.49 -12.57 28.13
CA CYS A 221 -9.65 -11.12 28.02
C CYS A 221 -8.68 -10.31 28.91
N ASP A 222 -7.48 -10.83 29.18
CA ASP A 222 -6.46 -10.16 29.98
C ASP A 222 -5.50 -9.27 29.15
N SER A 223 -5.71 -9.23 27.83
CA SER A 223 -4.93 -8.53 26.80
C SER A 223 -3.58 -9.17 26.43
N ASP A 224 -3.18 -10.26 27.08
CA ASP A 224 -2.17 -11.16 26.56
C ASP A 224 -2.85 -12.22 25.66
N VAL A 225 -2.09 -12.82 24.75
CA VAL A 225 -2.63 -13.80 23.78
C VAL A 225 -1.86 -15.09 23.94
N ASP A 226 -2.57 -16.20 24.15
CA ASP A 226 -2.06 -17.55 24.40
C ASP A 226 -1.03 -17.61 25.56
N GLU A 227 -1.15 -16.78 26.59
CA GLU A 227 -0.28 -16.82 27.77
C GLU A 227 -0.56 -18.07 28.64
N GLY A 228 0.47 -18.51 29.37
CA GLY A 228 0.40 -19.76 30.14
C GLY A 228 0.31 -21.07 29.33
N VAL A 229 -0.03 -21.01 28.03
CA VAL A 229 -0.17 -22.20 27.15
C VAL A 229 0.93 -22.36 26.11
N LYS A 230 1.73 -21.31 25.84
CA LYS A 230 2.92 -21.40 24.97
C LYS A 230 3.97 -22.37 25.53
N LEU A 231 4.60 -23.12 24.64
CA LEU A 231 5.75 -23.97 24.91
C LEU A 231 7.05 -23.20 24.68
N SER A 232 8.11 -23.60 25.38
CA SER A 232 9.47 -23.10 25.12
C SER A 232 10.10 -23.88 23.99
N PHE A 233 10.68 -23.17 23.02
CA PHE A 233 11.50 -23.72 21.95
C PHE A 233 12.88 -23.09 21.97
N PHE A 234 13.88 -23.85 21.54
CA PHE A 234 15.30 -23.53 21.56
C PHE A 234 15.82 -23.54 20.12
N ARG A 235 16.68 -22.57 19.79
CA ARG A 235 17.18 -22.41 18.42
C ARG A 235 18.05 -23.60 18.04
N ASP A 236 17.79 -24.16 16.86
CA ASP A 236 18.52 -25.27 16.24
C ASP A 236 19.16 -24.73 14.94
N LEU A 237 20.41 -24.27 15.06
CA LEU A 237 21.13 -23.59 13.99
C LEU A 237 21.81 -24.57 13.03
N ASP A 238 22.25 -25.72 13.51
CA ASP A 238 22.97 -26.70 12.69
C ASP A 238 22.08 -27.83 12.13
N GLY A 239 20.84 -27.95 12.64
CA GLY A 239 19.79 -28.81 12.11
C GLY A 239 19.86 -30.25 12.62
N ASP A 240 20.42 -30.50 13.80
CA ASP A 240 20.59 -31.83 14.38
C ASP A 240 19.43 -32.29 15.30
N ALA A 241 18.45 -31.39 15.50
CA ALA A 241 17.25 -31.54 16.32
C ALA A 241 17.43 -31.33 17.83
N TYR A 242 18.56 -30.79 18.27
CA TYR A 242 18.79 -30.28 19.62
C TYR A 242 19.02 -28.77 19.54
N GLY A 243 18.63 -28.03 20.57
CA GLY A 243 18.68 -26.56 20.54
C GLY A 243 19.47 -25.95 21.69
N ASP A 244 19.93 -24.70 21.47
CA ASP A 244 20.69 -23.91 22.45
C ASP A 244 19.81 -23.44 23.62
N ALA A 245 20.05 -23.97 24.83
CA ALA A 245 19.38 -23.56 26.07
C ALA A 245 19.49 -22.04 26.38
N LEU A 246 20.50 -21.35 25.86
CA LEU A 246 20.69 -19.90 26.05
C LEU A 246 19.87 -19.06 25.06
N THR A 247 19.37 -19.68 23.99
CA THR A 247 18.61 -19.01 22.94
C THR A 247 17.23 -19.67 22.83
N SER A 248 16.29 -19.19 23.66
CA SER A 248 14.92 -19.69 23.71
C SER A 248 13.88 -18.64 23.34
N GLN A 249 12.74 -19.11 22.84
CA GLN A 249 11.52 -18.32 22.65
C GLN A 249 10.29 -19.15 23.01
N GLN A 250 9.15 -18.49 23.21
CA GLN A 250 7.88 -19.17 23.44
C GLN A 250 6.99 -19.11 22.19
N ALA A 251 6.33 -20.22 21.87
CA ALA A 251 5.37 -20.32 20.78
C ALA A 251 4.38 -21.47 21.02
N CYS A 252 3.29 -21.51 20.25
CA CYS A 252 2.31 -22.59 20.31
C CYS A 252 2.75 -23.86 19.57
N GLU A 253 3.55 -23.70 18.52
CA GLU A 253 4.16 -24.77 17.75
C GLU A 253 5.62 -24.41 17.46
N ALA A 254 6.46 -25.43 17.23
CA ALA A 254 7.88 -25.25 16.95
C ALA A 254 8.08 -24.39 15.68
N PRO A 255 8.68 -23.19 15.79
CA PRO A 255 9.03 -22.42 14.61
C PRO A 255 10.12 -23.12 13.79
N ILE A 256 10.26 -22.76 12.52
CA ILE A 256 11.33 -23.32 11.66
C ILE A 256 12.70 -22.95 12.22
N GLY A 257 13.56 -23.95 12.44
CA GLY A 257 14.89 -23.79 13.04
C GLY A 257 14.86 -23.69 14.57
N TRP A 258 13.83 -24.25 15.19
CA TRP A 258 13.68 -24.35 16.65
C TRP A 258 13.12 -25.71 17.04
N VAL A 259 13.49 -26.19 18.22
CA VAL A 259 13.12 -27.51 18.77
C VAL A 259 12.72 -27.40 20.24
N ASP A 260 12.03 -28.40 20.79
CA ASP A 260 11.59 -28.44 22.20
C ASP A 260 12.60 -29.09 23.15
N ASP A 261 13.75 -29.52 22.62
CA ASP A 261 14.87 -30.10 23.36
C ASP A 261 16.02 -29.10 23.46
N ASP A 262 16.45 -28.76 24.68
CA ASP A 262 17.45 -27.73 24.97
C ASP A 262 18.85 -28.27 25.27
N THR A 263 19.11 -29.51 24.89
CA THR A 263 20.29 -30.24 25.36
C THR A 263 21.52 -30.12 24.46
N ASP A 264 21.52 -29.22 23.48
CA ASP A 264 22.68 -28.97 22.63
C ASP A 264 23.77 -28.17 23.36
N CYS A 265 25.00 -28.66 23.30
CA CYS A 265 26.18 -28.03 23.88
C CYS A 265 27.03 -27.24 22.86
N ASP A 266 26.79 -27.40 21.55
CA ASP A 266 27.44 -26.68 20.46
C ASP A 266 26.51 -26.54 19.23
N ASP A 267 25.57 -25.57 19.30
CA ASP A 267 24.60 -25.18 18.26
C ASP A 267 25.22 -24.63 16.96
N THR A 268 26.48 -24.97 16.67
CA THR A 268 27.15 -24.63 15.41
C THR A 268 27.70 -25.85 14.67
N ASP A 269 27.62 -27.04 15.26
CA ASP A 269 28.20 -28.27 14.74
C ASP A 269 27.22 -29.44 14.92
N ALA A 270 26.50 -29.80 13.85
CA ALA A 270 25.49 -30.87 13.84
C ALA A 270 26.01 -32.29 14.15
N LEU A 271 27.31 -32.45 14.42
CA LEU A 271 27.91 -33.68 14.92
C LEU A 271 27.98 -33.72 16.45
N VAL A 272 27.67 -32.61 17.13
CA VAL A 272 27.69 -32.45 18.58
C VAL A 272 26.25 -32.47 19.09
N SER A 273 25.84 -33.60 19.66
CA SER A 273 24.49 -33.76 20.23
C SER A 273 24.46 -34.76 21.37
N PRO A 274 23.45 -34.69 22.25
CA PRO A 274 23.22 -35.67 23.31
C PRO A 274 23.30 -37.13 22.85
N GLY A 275 24.22 -37.87 23.46
CA GLY A 275 24.33 -39.32 23.24
C GLY A 275 25.05 -39.73 21.95
N GLN A 276 25.81 -38.83 21.32
CA GLN A 276 26.73 -39.21 20.24
C GLN A 276 27.73 -40.29 20.67
N GLU A 277 27.84 -41.36 19.88
CA GLU A 277 28.76 -42.49 20.12
C GLU A 277 29.92 -42.55 19.12
N GLU A 278 29.95 -41.62 18.16
CA GLU A 278 30.98 -41.58 17.12
C GLU A 278 32.33 -41.06 17.64
N TYR A 279 33.37 -41.26 16.83
CA TYR A 279 34.75 -40.91 17.18
C TYR A 279 35.26 -39.89 16.17
N PHE A 280 35.84 -38.80 16.68
CA PHE A 280 36.29 -37.67 15.85
C PHE A 280 37.81 -37.48 15.93
N GLU A 281 38.40 -37.00 14.83
CA GLU A 281 39.86 -36.72 14.72
C GLU A 281 40.20 -35.26 15.03
N GLU A 282 39.21 -34.38 14.97
CA GLU A 282 39.31 -32.95 15.20
C GLU A 282 38.34 -32.53 16.31
N LYS A 283 38.54 -31.32 16.84
CA LYS A 283 37.63 -30.72 17.84
C LYS A 283 36.39 -30.16 17.13
N SER A 284 35.30 -30.01 17.88
CA SER A 284 34.10 -29.32 17.40
C SER A 284 34.41 -27.87 17.05
N ASP A 285 33.46 -27.19 16.40
CA ASP A 285 33.60 -25.77 16.06
C ASP A 285 33.69 -24.86 17.31
N ALA A 286 33.08 -25.24 18.45
CA ALA A 286 33.34 -24.60 19.75
C ALA A 286 34.70 -24.96 20.38
N GLY A 287 35.48 -25.84 19.73
CA GLY A 287 36.78 -26.28 20.19
C GLY A 287 36.73 -27.30 21.34
N SER A 288 35.59 -27.97 21.51
CA SER A 288 35.36 -29.02 22.51
C SER A 288 35.73 -30.41 21.98
N TRP A 289 35.91 -31.38 22.88
CA TRP A 289 35.88 -32.82 22.53
C TRP A 289 34.62 -33.49 23.10
N ASP A 290 33.76 -32.74 23.78
CA ASP A 290 32.46 -33.19 24.27
C ASP A 290 31.47 -33.13 23.12
N TYR A 291 31.40 -34.21 22.32
CA TYR A 291 30.49 -34.37 21.20
C TYR A 291 29.15 -34.97 21.63
N ASN A 292 29.08 -35.58 22.81
CA ASN A 292 27.87 -36.26 23.31
C ASN A 292 27.08 -35.43 24.33
N CYS A 293 27.56 -34.21 24.63
CA CYS A 293 27.00 -33.26 25.59
C CYS A 293 26.81 -33.80 27.01
N ASP A 294 27.68 -34.71 27.48
CA ASP A 294 27.63 -35.30 28.82
C ASP A 294 28.54 -34.59 29.85
N GLY A 295 29.28 -33.57 29.42
CA GLY A 295 30.20 -32.79 30.22
C GLY A 295 31.60 -33.41 30.35
N GLN A 296 31.90 -34.46 29.59
CA GLN A 296 33.21 -35.11 29.51
C GLN A 296 33.77 -35.00 28.09
N ASN A 297 35.10 -35.07 27.95
CA ASN A 297 35.73 -35.04 26.62
C ASN A 297 35.78 -36.48 26.05
N GLU A 298 35.21 -36.70 24.86
CA GLU A 298 35.21 -37.99 24.16
C GLU A 298 36.56 -38.38 23.54
N LYS A 299 36.57 -39.62 23.04
CA LYS A 299 37.72 -40.34 22.50
C LYS A 299 38.05 -39.92 21.07
N ARG A 300 39.35 -39.74 20.84
CA ARG A 300 39.92 -39.45 19.52
C ARG A 300 40.24 -40.73 18.76
N TYR A 301 40.13 -40.70 17.44
CA TYR A 301 40.85 -41.64 16.59
C TYR A 301 42.36 -41.40 16.73
N GLY A 302 43.12 -42.41 17.16
CA GLY A 302 44.58 -42.36 17.17
C GLY A 302 45.16 -42.64 15.78
N GLU A 303 46.26 -41.96 15.43
CA GLU A 303 47.06 -42.09 14.17
C GLU A 303 47.48 -43.54 13.78
N GLN A 304 47.21 -44.54 14.63
CA GLN A 304 47.52 -45.96 14.40
C GLN A 304 46.33 -46.90 14.66
N GLY A 305 45.08 -46.42 14.54
CA GLY A 305 43.89 -47.25 14.70
C GLY A 305 43.63 -47.76 16.12
N GLY A 306 44.11 -47.03 17.13
CA GLY A 306 43.85 -47.29 18.55
C GLY A 306 43.02 -46.17 19.17
N LEU A 307 41.98 -46.54 19.93
CA LEU A 307 41.11 -45.63 20.67
C LEU A 307 41.88 -45.04 21.86
N TYR A 308 41.92 -43.71 22.01
CA TYR A 308 42.46 -43.05 23.20
C TYR A 308 41.32 -42.45 24.03
N HIS A 309 41.23 -42.84 25.30
CA HIS A 309 40.49 -42.10 26.32
C HIS A 309 41.43 -41.04 26.92
N ASP A 310 40.99 -39.77 27.07
CA ASP A 310 41.78 -38.71 27.73
C ASP A 310 41.92 -38.95 29.26
N GLU A 311 41.37 -40.04 29.82
CA GLU A 311 41.63 -40.47 31.20
C GLU A 311 43.10 -40.90 31.46
N ASP A 312 43.94 -41.06 30.42
CA ASP A 312 45.31 -41.58 30.56
C ASP A 312 46.43 -40.55 30.32
N ARG A 313 46.23 -39.29 30.75
CA ARG A 313 47.33 -38.32 30.92
C ARG A 313 47.85 -38.26 32.35
N SER A 314 48.26 -39.42 32.86
CA SER A 314 49.36 -39.49 33.83
C SER A 314 50.63 -39.94 33.13
N LEU A 315 51.26 -39.06 32.34
CA LEU A 315 52.61 -39.30 31.85
C LEU A 315 53.60 -39.10 33.03
N PRO A 316 54.36 -40.13 33.46
CA PRO A 316 55.38 -39.94 34.48
C PRO A 316 56.60 -39.24 33.86
N GLY A 317 57.00 -38.12 34.48
CA GLY A 317 58.34 -37.52 34.33
C GLY A 317 59.37 -38.17 35.24
#